data_AF-D5UBZ3-F1
#
_entry.id   AF-D5UBZ3-F1
#
_cell.length_a   1.000
_cell.length_b   1.000
_cell.length_c   1.000
_cell.angle_alpha   90.00
_cell.angle_beta   90.00
_cell.angle_gamma   90.00
#
_symmetry.space_group_name_H-M   'P 1'
#
loop_
_entity.id
_entity.type
_entity.pdbx_description
1 polymer ?
#
loop_
_entity_poly.entity_id
_entity_poly.type
_entity_poly.pdbx_seq_one_letter_code
_entity_poly.pdbx_strand_id
1 'polypeptide(L)'
;MSNVRSAPVYSFPMTRRSPGRDRSEIDAVAALLGAQMPLFVIENVGPLRRVRLAWVTAADDAAQSFLLEFAPRPPAPFVVQPDPERPFVRAARRTRRGAMTHRLHRDAGFTFRVLHRYGARCAISGIPVKEVLDAAHVIPVADGGPDDERNGLLLSATLHRAFDAGLWALNPATRAIELDPRVRPDDLRLASLQLRPDAPYPHEDALTWRYQQFRHEAQSVAETPCPAVSL
;
A
#
# COMPACT_ATOMS: atom_id res chain seq x y z
N MET A 1 -20.87 -21.49 -5.70
CA MET A 1 -20.26 -21.02 -4.43
C MET A 1 -18.90 -20.39 -4.75
N SER A 2 -18.85 -19.07 -4.92
CA SER A 2 -17.62 -18.35 -5.21
C SER A 2 -16.74 -18.30 -3.95
N ASN A 3 -15.71 -19.13 -3.93
CA ASN A 3 -14.74 -19.16 -2.83
C ASN A 3 -13.96 -17.84 -2.85
N VAL A 4 -14.28 -16.91 -1.95
CA VAL A 4 -13.61 -15.61 -1.85
C VAL A 4 -12.21 -15.85 -1.30
N ARG A 5 -11.23 -15.97 -2.20
CA ARG A 5 -9.80 -15.95 -1.86
C ARG A 5 -9.43 -14.53 -1.42
N SER A 6 -9.47 -14.26 -0.12
CA SER A 6 -8.85 -13.05 0.45
C SER A 6 -7.43 -13.40 0.91
N ALA A 7 -6.49 -12.48 0.75
CA ALA A 7 -5.16 -12.62 1.34
C ALA A 7 -4.96 -11.50 2.36
N PRO A 8 -5.15 -11.73 3.67
CA PRO A 8 -4.91 -10.67 4.63
C PRO A 8 -3.41 -10.51 4.89
N VAL A 9 -2.98 -9.27 5.12
CA VAL A 9 -1.71 -8.97 5.78
C VAL A 9 -1.95 -9.13 7.28
N TYR A 10 -1.22 -10.04 7.93
CA TYR A 10 -1.28 -10.30 9.36
C TYR A 10 -0.06 -9.70 10.04
N SER A 11 -0.24 -8.76 10.96
CA SER A 11 0.86 -8.17 11.74
C SER A 11 1.39 -9.15 12.78
N PHE A 12 2.69 -9.11 13.06
CA PHE A 12 3.29 -9.91 14.11
C PHE A 12 2.61 -9.64 15.46
N PRO A 13 2.42 -10.67 16.31
CA PRO A 13 1.85 -10.48 17.62
C PRO A 13 2.74 -9.56 18.44
N MET A 14 2.13 -8.52 19.01
CA MET A 14 2.72 -7.66 20.02
C MET A 14 1.84 -7.74 21.26
N THR A 15 2.16 -8.66 22.17
CA THR A 15 1.37 -8.87 23.38
C THR A 15 2.10 -8.32 24.61
N ARG A 16 1.36 -7.97 25.66
CA ARG A 16 1.96 -7.58 26.96
C ARG A 16 2.55 -8.77 27.74
N ARG A 17 2.85 -9.89 27.06
CA ARG A 17 3.37 -11.12 27.66
C ARG A 17 4.90 -11.10 27.59
N SER A 18 5.54 -12.13 28.15
CA SER A 18 7.00 -12.27 28.15
C SER A 18 7.56 -12.22 26.71
N PRO A 19 8.58 -11.39 26.40
CA PRO A 19 9.09 -11.17 25.04
C PRO A 19 9.52 -12.44 24.28
N GLY A 20 10.01 -13.46 24.99
CA GLY A 20 10.42 -14.73 24.38
C GLY A 20 9.27 -15.51 23.73
N ARG A 21 8.03 -15.32 24.19
CA ARG A 21 6.87 -16.06 23.68
C ARG A 21 6.40 -15.53 22.33
N ASP A 22 6.29 -14.21 22.17
CA ASP A 22 5.90 -13.59 20.89
C ASP A 22 6.91 -13.95 19.79
N ARG A 23 8.22 -13.96 20.12
CA ARG A 23 9.26 -14.39 19.19
C ARG A 23 9.10 -15.86 18.79
N SER A 24 8.88 -16.76 19.74
CA SER A 24 8.63 -18.17 19.42
C SER A 24 7.36 -18.37 18.58
N GLU A 25 6.31 -17.58 18.78
CA GLU A 25 5.10 -17.62 17.95
C GLU A 25 5.40 -17.14 16.51
N ILE A 26 6.14 -16.05 16.35
CA ILE A 26 6.58 -15.55 15.04
C ILE A 26 7.43 -16.61 14.32
N ASP A 27 8.43 -17.16 15.00
CA ASP A 27 9.34 -18.16 14.44
C ASP A 27 8.58 -19.43 14.04
N ALA A 28 7.60 -19.86 14.84
CA ALA A 28 6.74 -21.01 14.53
C ALA A 28 5.88 -20.76 13.29
N VAL A 29 5.29 -19.57 13.15
CA VAL A 29 4.49 -19.20 11.96
C VAL A 29 5.38 -19.06 10.73
N ALA A 30 6.56 -18.47 10.86
CA ALA A 30 7.53 -18.35 9.76
C ALA A 30 7.98 -19.72 9.23
N ALA A 31 8.18 -20.69 10.11
CA ALA A 31 8.55 -22.06 9.73
C ALA A 31 7.50 -22.75 8.84
N LEU A 32 6.22 -22.36 8.94
CA LEU A 32 5.14 -22.92 8.12
C LEU A 32 5.32 -22.65 6.62
N LEU A 33 5.96 -21.53 6.27
CA LEU A 33 6.24 -21.16 4.88
C LEU A 33 7.13 -22.21 4.20
N GLY A 34 8.24 -22.60 4.85
CA GLY A 34 9.17 -23.60 4.33
C GLY A 34 8.62 -25.03 4.40
N ALA A 35 7.82 -25.33 5.43
CA ALA A 35 7.19 -26.64 5.59
C ALA A 35 5.99 -26.86 4.66
N GLN A 36 5.52 -25.82 3.96
CA GLN A 36 4.24 -25.82 3.24
C GLN A 36 3.12 -26.45 4.09
N MET A 37 2.98 -25.93 5.31
CA MET A 37 1.97 -26.42 6.26
C MET A 37 0.90 -25.35 6.46
N PRO A 38 -0.40 -25.71 6.41
CA PRO A 38 -1.45 -24.74 6.65
C PRO A 38 -1.58 -24.39 8.14
N LEU A 39 -2.23 -23.27 8.42
CA LEU A 39 -2.68 -22.87 9.75
C LEU A 39 -4.19 -22.57 9.74
N PHE A 40 -4.80 -22.56 10.91
CA PHE A 40 -6.17 -22.08 11.09
C PHE A 40 -6.16 -20.66 11.63
N VAL A 41 -6.76 -19.73 10.89
CA VAL A 41 -7.06 -18.38 11.38
C VAL A 41 -8.43 -18.39 12.02
N ILE A 42 -8.51 -17.87 13.24
CA ILE A 42 -9.75 -17.78 14.01
C ILE A 42 -10.12 -16.31 14.14
N GLU A 43 -11.23 -15.93 13.53
CA GLU A 43 -11.78 -14.57 13.57
C GLU A 43 -13.00 -14.53 14.49
N ASN A 44 -13.08 -13.54 15.39
CA ASN A 44 -14.29 -13.30 16.17
C ASN A 44 -15.31 -12.53 15.33
N VAL A 45 -16.50 -13.09 15.14
CA VAL A 45 -17.60 -12.48 14.38
C VAL A 45 -18.81 -12.38 15.29
N GLY A 46 -18.84 -11.33 16.10
CA GLY A 46 -19.82 -11.19 17.18
C GLY A 46 -19.64 -12.31 18.23
N PRO A 47 -20.70 -13.09 18.56
CA PRO A 47 -20.60 -14.20 19.52
C PRO A 47 -20.01 -15.48 18.91
N LEU A 48 -19.91 -15.56 17.59
CA LEU A 48 -19.41 -16.75 16.88
C LEU A 48 -17.93 -16.61 16.53
N ARG A 49 -17.28 -17.75 16.33
CA ARG A 49 -15.92 -17.83 15.78
C ARG A 49 -16.00 -18.34 14.36
N ARG A 50 -15.34 -17.64 13.44
CA ARG A 50 -15.10 -18.12 12.08
C ARG A 50 -13.70 -18.71 12.03
N VAL A 51 -13.61 -19.98 11.67
CA VAL A 51 -12.34 -20.69 11.51
C VAL A 51 -12.07 -20.88 10.02
N ARG A 52 -10.88 -20.50 9.55
CA ARG A 52 -10.50 -20.56 8.14
C ARG A 52 -9.12 -21.19 7.99
N LEU A 53 -8.99 -22.12 7.05
CA LEU A 53 -7.70 -22.67 6.65
C LEU A 53 -6.93 -21.64 5.83
N ALA A 54 -5.69 -21.37 6.21
CA ALA A 54 -4.81 -20.40 5.57
C ALA A 54 -3.40 -20.95 5.39
N TRP A 55 -2.64 -20.29 4.53
CA TRP A 55 -1.25 -20.60 4.23
C TRP A 55 -0.42 -19.34 4.37
N VAL A 56 0.73 -19.41 5.03
CA VAL A 56 1.71 -18.32 4.97
C VAL A 56 2.35 -18.36 3.59
N THR A 57 2.24 -17.26 2.84
CA THR A 57 2.80 -17.15 1.50
C THR A 57 4.03 -16.25 1.43
N ALA A 58 4.19 -15.35 2.41
CA ALA A 58 5.39 -14.54 2.61
C ALA A 58 5.50 -14.08 4.07
N ALA A 59 6.71 -13.75 4.48
CA ALA A 59 7.02 -13.08 5.75
C ALA A 59 7.92 -11.88 5.47
N ASP A 60 7.70 -10.79 6.21
CA ASP A 60 8.55 -9.60 6.18
C ASP A 60 8.82 -9.17 7.61
N ASP A 61 10.03 -9.41 8.08
CA ASP A 61 10.49 -9.08 9.43
C ASP A 61 10.60 -7.57 9.64
N ALA A 62 11.03 -6.82 8.62
CA ALA A 62 11.16 -5.36 8.70
C ALA A 62 9.78 -4.70 8.79
N ALA A 63 8.81 -5.21 8.04
CA ALA A 63 7.42 -4.76 8.10
C ALA A 63 6.59 -5.44 9.22
N GLN A 64 7.19 -6.37 9.97
CA GLN A 64 6.56 -7.17 11.01
C GLN A 64 5.20 -7.73 10.56
N SER A 65 5.18 -8.41 9.40
CA SER A 65 3.96 -9.06 8.90
C SER A 65 4.18 -10.36 8.16
N PHE A 66 3.16 -11.19 8.22
CA PHE A 66 2.93 -12.29 7.31
C PHE A 66 1.91 -11.92 6.25
N LEU A 67 2.09 -12.43 5.03
CA LEU A 67 1.02 -12.49 4.03
C LEU A 67 0.41 -13.88 4.10
N LEU A 68 -0.90 -13.93 4.33
CA LEU A 68 -1.65 -15.17 4.37
C LEU A 68 -2.53 -15.30 3.13
N GLU A 69 -2.73 -16.53 2.65
CA GLU A 69 -3.74 -16.84 1.63
C GLU A 69 -4.71 -17.89 2.16
N PHE A 70 -6.02 -17.59 2.11
CA PHE A 70 -7.06 -18.55 2.44
C PHE A 70 -7.34 -19.46 1.24
N ALA A 71 -6.84 -20.69 1.28
CA ALA A 71 -6.98 -21.68 0.23
C ALA A 71 -7.11 -23.11 0.80
N PRO A 72 -7.83 -24.03 0.11
CA PRO A 72 -7.97 -25.42 0.53
C PRO A 72 -6.71 -26.26 0.28
N ARG A 73 -5.75 -25.74 -0.49
CA ARG A 73 -4.52 -26.42 -0.92
C ARG A 73 -3.35 -25.42 -0.88
N PRO A 74 -2.09 -25.89 -0.79
CA PRO A 74 -0.93 -25.01 -0.74
C PRO A 74 -0.91 -24.11 -1.99
N PRO A 75 -0.94 -22.78 -1.81
CA PRO A 75 -0.67 -21.86 -2.91
C PRO A 75 0.83 -21.86 -3.25
N ALA A 76 1.16 -21.29 -4.40
CA ALA A 76 2.56 -20.97 -4.69
C ALA A 76 3.06 -19.90 -3.67
N PRO A 77 4.33 -19.95 -3.27
CA PRO A 77 4.93 -18.89 -2.48
C PRO A 77 4.75 -17.54 -3.15
N PHE A 78 4.50 -16.50 -2.35
CA PHE A 78 4.32 -15.15 -2.87
C PHE A 78 5.68 -14.53 -3.16
N VAL A 79 5.83 -14.00 -4.37
CA VAL A 79 7.04 -13.30 -4.80
C VAL A 79 7.00 -11.87 -4.28
N VAL A 80 7.77 -11.59 -3.22
CA VAL A 80 7.83 -10.28 -2.56
C VAL A 80 8.60 -9.27 -3.40
N GLN A 81 9.80 -9.64 -3.83
CA GLN A 81 10.61 -8.85 -4.76
C GLN A 81 10.36 -9.40 -6.16
N PRO A 82 9.65 -8.67 -7.02
CA PRO A 82 9.39 -9.16 -8.37
C PRO A 82 10.60 -9.01 -9.26
N ASP A 83 10.53 -9.73 -10.38
CA ASP A 83 11.51 -9.66 -11.47
C ASP A 83 11.78 -8.20 -11.86
N PRO A 84 13.04 -7.71 -11.76
CA PRO A 84 13.39 -6.36 -12.16
C PRO A 84 13.10 -6.08 -13.65
N GLU A 85 13.12 -7.12 -14.49
CA GLU A 85 12.85 -7.04 -15.93
C GLU A 85 11.34 -7.04 -16.25
N ARG A 86 10.47 -7.16 -15.24
CA ARG A 86 9.02 -7.14 -15.44
C ARG A 86 8.61 -5.81 -16.09
N PRO A 87 7.98 -5.81 -17.27
CA PRO A 87 7.58 -4.58 -17.94
C PRO A 87 6.53 -3.83 -17.10
N PHE A 88 6.66 -2.51 -17.04
CA PHE A 88 5.67 -1.66 -16.38
C PHE A 88 4.52 -1.36 -17.35
N VAL A 89 3.46 -2.15 -17.29
CA VAL A 89 2.34 -2.06 -18.24
C VAL A 89 1.10 -1.49 -17.55
N ARG A 90 0.59 -0.37 -18.09
CA ARG A 90 -0.70 0.18 -17.69
C ARG A 90 -1.82 -0.72 -18.21
N ALA A 91 -2.78 -1.04 -17.34
CA ALA A 91 -3.96 -1.79 -17.76
C ALA A 91 -4.92 -0.87 -18.52
N ALA A 92 -5.64 -1.41 -19.52
CA ALA A 92 -6.77 -0.70 -20.10
C ALA A 92 -7.78 -0.32 -19.01
N ARG A 93 -8.37 0.88 -19.10
CA ARG A 93 -9.33 1.42 -18.12
C ARG A 93 -10.43 0.38 -17.87
N ARG A 94 -10.48 -0.18 -16.66
CA ARG A 94 -11.38 -1.31 -16.37
C ARG A 94 -12.82 -0.82 -16.25
N THR A 95 -13.71 -1.25 -17.14
CA THR A 95 -15.16 -1.15 -16.92
C THR A 95 -15.54 -1.92 -15.66
N ARG A 96 -16.32 -1.31 -14.77
CA ARG A 96 -16.62 -1.73 -13.37
C ARG A 96 -17.21 -3.15 -13.17
N ARG A 97 -17.38 -3.96 -14.21
CA ARG A 97 -18.02 -5.28 -14.12
C ARG A 97 -16.98 -6.40 -14.11
N GLY A 98 -16.81 -7.01 -12.95
CA GLY A 98 -16.13 -8.31 -12.80
C GLY A 98 -14.99 -8.31 -11.79
N ALA A 99 -15.03 -9.30 -10.89
CA ALA A 99 -13.97 -9.71 -9.97
C ALA A 99 -13.78 -8.88 -8.67
N MET A 100 -14.77 -8.94 -7.77
CA MET A 100 -14.55 -8.61 -6.35
C MET A 100 -13.46 -9.50 -5.70
N THR A 101 -13.34 -10.77 -6.13
CA THR A 101 -12.39 -11.73 -5.56
C THR A 101 -10.92 -11.45 -5.92
N HIS A 102 -10.63 -11.06 -7.18
CA HIS A 102 -9.27 -10.65 -7.56
C HIS A 102 -8.85 -9.33 -6.94
N ARG A 103 -9.78 -8.40 -6.67
CA ARG A 103 -9.46 -7.09 -6.08
C ARG A 103 -8.90 -7.22 -4.66
N LEU A 104 -9.53 -8.04 -3.80
CA LEU A 104 -9.08 -8.22 -2.41
C LEU A 104 -7.70 -8.86 -2.30
N HIS A 105 -7.37 -9.79 -3.21
CA HIS A 105 -6.06 -10.43 -3.24
C HIS A 105 -4.96 -9.49 -3.78
N ARG A 106 -5.30 -8.71 -4.81
CA ARG A 106 -4.36 -7.78 -5.45
C ARG A 106 -4.00 -6.63 -4.53
N ASP A 107 -4.98 -6.10 -3.80
CA ASP A 107 -4.77 -4.97 -2.88
C ASP A 107 -3.84 -5.33 -1.73
N ALA A 108 -4.03 -6.50 -1.11
CA ALA A 108 -3.16 -6.93 -0.02
C ALA A 108 -1.76 -7.33 -0.48
N GLY A 109 -1.63 -8.01 -1.63
CA GLY A 109 -0.33 -8.33 -2.21
C GLY A 109 0.44 -7.06 -2.64
N PHE A 110 -0.25 -6.09 -3.24
CA PHE A 110 0.30 -4.77 -3.55
C PHE A 110 0.76 -4.06 -2.28
N THR A 111 -0.12 -3.96 -1.28
CA THR A 111 0.17 -3.33 0.01
C THR A 111 1.38 -3.98 0.68
N PHE A 112 1.46 -5.31 0.69
CA PHE A 112 2.60 -6.04 1.25
C PHE A 112 3.91 -5.70 0.52
N ARG A 113 3.91 -5.69 -0.83
CA ARG A 113 5.11 -5.32 -1.60
C ARG A 113 5.51 -3.86 -1.41
N VAL A 114 4.55 -2.94 -1.30
CA VAL A 114 4.82 -1.53 -1.03
C VAL A 114 5.37 -1.34 0.39
N LEU A 115 4.78 -2.00 1.39
CA LEU A 115 5.31 -2.02 2.76
C LEU A 115 6.77 -2.50 2.79
N HIS A 116 7.04 -3.63 2.13
CA HIS A 116 8.40 -4.17 1.99
C HIS A 116 9.35 -3.17 1.33
N ARG A 117 8.95 -2.62 0.17
CA ARG A 117 9.74 -1.70 -0.65
C ARG A 117 10.18 -0.44 0.09
N TYR A 118 9.34 0.09 0.98
CA TYR A 118 9.63 1.31 1.75
C TYR A 118 10.10 1.03 3.18
N GLY A 119 10.32 -0.24 3.55
CA GLY A 119 10.76 -0.65 4.89
C GLY A 119 9.78 -0.27 6.00
N ALA A 120 8.47 -0.36 5.72
CA ALA A 120 7.39 0.00 6.62
C ALA A 120 7.49 1.42 7.24
N ARG A 121 8.04 2.37 6.47
CA ARG A 121 8.13 3.77 6.85
C ARG A 121 7.54 4.67 5.78
N CYS A 122 6.79 5.68 6.19
CA CYS A 122 6.28 6.67 5.24
C CYS A 122 7.42 7.22 4.37
N ALA A 123 7.20 7.25 3.05
CA ALA A 123 8.16 7.68 2.04
C ALA A 123 8.60 9.14 2.21
N ILE A 124 7.78 9.95 2.89
CA ILE A 124 8.03 11.39 3.09
C ILE A 124 8.35 11.67 4.56
N SER A 125 7.38 11.48 5.46
CA SER A 125 7.55 11.83 6.88
C SER A 125 8.41 10.86 7.66
N GLY A 126 8.64 9.65 7.15
CA GLY A 126 9.43 8.62 7.83
C GLY A 126 8.80 7.98 9.05
N ILE A 127 7.52 8.27 9.32
CA ILE A 127 6.74 7.63 10.38
C ILE A 127 6.81 6.10 10.20
N PRO A 128 7.28 5.35 11.22
CA PRO A 128 7.38 3.89 11.19
C PRO A 128 6.15 3.17 11.78
N VAL A 129 5.08 3.92 12.09
CA VAL A 129 3.88 3.37 12.73
C VAL A 129 2.96 2.80 11.66
N LYS A 130 3.01 1.49 11.47
CA LYS A 130 2.32 0.76 10.39
C LYS A 130 0.82 1.02 10.32
N GLU A 131 0.15 1.16 11.46
CA GLU A 131 -1.31 1.33 11.57
C GLU A 131 -1.80 2.65 10.96
N VAL A 132 -0.91 3.62 10.74
CA VAL A 132 -1.23 4.90 10.10
C VAL A 132 -0.68 4.99 8.68
N LEU A 133 -0.11 3.90 8.14
CA LEU A 133 0.46 3.85 6.80
C LEU A 133 -0.50 3.17 5.82
N ASP A 134 -0.60 3.75 4.64
CA ASP A 134 -1.35 3.23 3.50
C ASP A 134 -0.43 3.09 2.29
N ALA A 135 -0.66 2.04 1.49
CA ALA A 135 -0.07 1.91 0.17
C ALA A 135 -0.94 2.66 -0.85
N ALA A 136 -0.47 3.83 -1.29
CA ALA A 136 -1.14 4.66 -2.27
C ALA A 136 -0.70 4.29 -3.68
N HIS A 137 -1.64 4.07 -4.60
CA HIS A 137 -1.32 3.97 -6.02
C HIS A 137 -0.96 5.35 -6.58
N VAL A 138 0.13 5.43 -7.34
CA VAL A 138 0.55 6.64 -8.05
C VAL A 138 -0.39 6.92 -9.21
N ILE A 139 -0.61 5.94 -10.08
CA ILE A 139 -1.74 5.91 -11.03
C ILE A 139 -2.89 5.16 -10.34
N PRO A 140 -4.06 5.77 -10.10
CA PRO A 140 -5.21 5.09 -9.53
C PRO A 140 -5.63 3.87 -10.35
N VAL A 141 -6.11 2.83 -9.66
CA VAL A 141 -6.62 1.60 -10.29
C VAL A 141 -7.77 1.91 -11.26
N ALA A 142 -8.59 2.93 -10.95
CA ALA A 142 -9.70 3.39 -11.78
C ALA A 142 -9.23 3.89 -13.16
N ASP A 143 -8.00 4.37 -13.27
CA ASP A 143 -7.39 4.95 -14.47
C ASP A 143 -6.35 4.02 -15.11
N GLY A 144 -6.40 2.73 -14.75
CA GLY A 144 -5.56 1.69 -15.35
C GLY A 144 -4.21 1.51 -14.66
N GLY A 145 -4.03 2.06 -13.46
CA GLY A 145 -2.85 1.81 -12.64
C GLY A 145 -2.64 0.32 -12.37
N PRO A 146 -1.43 -0.24 -12.59
CA PRO A 146 -1.14 -1.62 -12.24
C PRO A 146 -0.96 -1.78 -10.73
N ASP A 147 -1.27 -2.98 -10.23
CA ASP A 147 -0.97 -3.41 -8.84
C ASP A 147 0.52 -3.81 -8.72
N ASP A 148 1.39 -2.96 -9.25
CA ASP A 148 2.84 -3.07 -9.27
C ASP A 148 3.39 -2.15 -8.18
N GLU A 149 4.31 -2.62 -7.34
CA GLU A 149 4.88 -1.83 -6.24
C GLU A 149 5.68 -0.61 -6.72
N ARG A 150 6.13 -0.60 -7.99
CA ARG A 150 6.70 0.59 -8.63
C ARG A 150 5.62 1.64 -8.96
N ASN A 151 4.34 1.26 -8.98
CA ASN A 151 3.20 2.18 -9.00
C ASN A 151 2.72 2.55 -7.58
N GLY A 152 3.50 2.26 -6.54
CA GLY A 152 3.10 2.48 -5.14
C GLY A 152 3.97 3.47 -4.38
N LEU A 153 3.34 4.23 -3.49
CA LEU A 153 3.98 5.03 -2.44
C LEU A 153 3.46 4.59 -1.08
N LEU A 154 4.34 4.38 -0.10
CA LEU A 154 3.92 4.16 1.27
C LEU A 154 3.77 5.51 1.98
N LEU A 155 2.56 5.91 2.32
CA LEU A 155 2.25 7.23 2.85
C LEU A 155 1.54 7.12 4.19
N SER A 156 1.62 8.15 5.03
CA SER A 156 0.67 8.25 6.15
C SER A 156 -0.74 8.52 5.62
N ALA A 157 -1.78 8.15 6.35
CA ALA A 157 -3.17 8.35 5.94
C ALA A 157 -3.47 9.81 5.55
N THR A 158 -2.88 10.80 6.24
CA THR A 158 -3.01 12.21 5.89
C THR A 158 -2.37 12.53 4.54
N LEU A 159 -1.12 12.09 4.32
CA LEU A 159 -0.39 12.35 3.09
C LEU A 159 -1.01 11.62 1.90
N HIS A 160 -1.52 10.40 2.12
CA HIS A 160 -2.26 9.62 1.14
C HIS A 160 -3.52 10.37 0.67
N ARG A 161 -4.37 10.80 1.61
CA ARG A 161 -5.58 11.57 1.25
C ARG A 161 -5.25 12.88 0.54
N ALA A 162 -4.19 13.57 0.96
CA ALA A 162 -3.73 14.79 0.31
C ALA A 162 -3.23 14.53 -1.12
N PHE A 163 -2.55 13.41 -1.34
CA PHE A 163 -2.08 12.98 -2.66
C PHE A 163 -3.24 12.66 -3.60
N ASP A 164 -4.24 11.93 -3.10
CA ASP A 164 -5.44 11.61 -3.88
C ASP A 164 -6.31 12.82 -4.19
N ALA A 165 -6.32 13.81 -3.31
CA ALA A 165 -7.01 15.08 -3.52
C ALA A 165 -6.24 16.07 -4.41
N GLY A 166 -5.08 15.67 -4.95
CA GLY A 166 -4.26 16.53 -5.82
C GLY A 166 -3.62 17.72 -5.09
N LEU A 167 -3.45 17.64 -3.76
CA LEU A 167 -2.87 18.73 -2.96
C LEU A 167 -1.34 18.75 -3.02
N TRP A 168 -0.72 17.67 -3.51
CA TRP A 168 0.70 17.62 -3.81
C TRP A 168 1.01 16.55 -4.86
N ALA A 169 2.13 16.69 -5.54
CA ALA A 169 2.68 15.68 -6.44
C ALA A 169 4.21 15.63 -6.36
N LEU A 170 4.79 14.52 -6.81
CA LEU A 170 6.23 14.38 -6.95
C LEU A 170 6.62 14.72 -8.39
N ASN A 171 7.47 15.73 -8.58
CA ASN A 171 7.95 16.12 -9.89
C ASN A 171 8.97 15.07 -10.40
N PRO A 172 8.73 14.44 -11.57
CA PRO A 172 9.62 13.39 -12.08
C PRO A 172 11.02 13.90 -12.45
N ALA A 173 11.16 15.16 -12.86
CA ALA A 173 12.42 15.75 -13.29
C ALA A 173 13.27 16.22 -12.10
N THR A 174 12.67 16.93 -11.15
CA THR A 174 13.39 17.51 -10.01
C THR A 174 13.44 16.61 -8.80
N ARG A 175 12.57 15.58 -8.76
CA ARG A 175 12.36 14.69 -7.60
C ARG A 175 11.89 15.41 -6.33
N ALA A 176 11.45 16.66 -6.47
CA ALA A 176 10.89 17.44 -5.39
C ALA A 176 9.36 17.24 -5.29
N ILE A 177 8.84 17.38 -4.08
CA ILE A 177 7.41 17.48 -3.82
C ILE A 177 6.98 18.90 -4.14
N GLU A 178 5.99 19.02 -5.03
CA GLU A 178 5.31 20.27 -5.33
C GLU A 178 3.94 20.26 -4.68
N LEU A 179 3.59 21.39 -4.06
CA LEU A 179 2.32 21.56 -3.37
C LEU A 179 1.35 22.36 -4.25
N ASP A 180 0.07 22.01 -4.16
CA ASP A 180 -0.99 22.85 -4.70
C ASP A 180 -0.99 24.21 -3.97
N PRO A 181 -1.21 25.35 -4.67
CA PRO A 181 -1.23 26.67 -4.04
C PRO A 181 -2.19 26.83 -2.85
N ARG A 182 -3.22 25.97 -2.75
CA ARG A 182 -4.19 25.95 -1.65
C ARG A 182 -3.63 25.46 -0.32
N VAL A 183 -2.46 24.80 -0.31
CA VAL A 183 -1.89 24.20 0.90
C VAL A 183 -0.45 24.62 1.15
N ARG A 184 -0.08 24.74 2.41
CA ARG A 184 1.30 24.98 2.87
C ARG A 184 1.91 23.70 3.43
N PRO A 185 3.26 23.60 3.47
CA PRO A 185 3.93 22.43 4.04
C PRO A 185 3.46 22.09 5.47
N ASP A 186 3.25 23.12 6.30
CA ASP A 186 2.84 22.96 7.70
C ASP A 186 1.43 22.38 7.86
N ASP A 187 0.52 22.64 6.91
CA ASP A 187 -0.85 22.11 6.91
C ASP A 187 -0.85 20.57 6.80
N LEU A 188 0.14 20.03 6.08
CA LEU A 188 0.33 18.60 5.87
C LEU A 188 1.42 18.00 6.78
N ARG A 189 1.96 18.79 7.73
CA ARG A 189 3.07 18.41 8.62
C ARG A 189 4.29 17.89 7.85
N LEU A 190 4.60 18.52 6.73
CA LEU A 190 5.75 18.18 5.89
C LEU A 190 7.01 18.88 6.41
N ALA A 191 7.94 18.11 6.96
CA ALA A 191 9.25 18.61 7.35
C ALA A 191 10.22 18.77 6.16
N SER A 192 9.97 18.04 5.06
CA SER A 192 10.75 18.09 3.83
C SER A 192 9.84 18.03 2.62
N LEU A 193 10.24 18.70 1.54
CA LEU A 193 9.58 18.60 0.22
C LEU A 193 10.32 17.62 -0.70
N GLN A 194 10.79 16.52 -0.12
CA GLN A 194 11.47 15.44 -0.81
C GLN A 194 11.07 14.12 -0.15
N LEU A 195 11.16 13.03 -0.91
CA LEU A 195 11.15 11.70 -0.31
C LEU A 195 12.37 11.55 0.61
N ARG A 196 12.29 10.62 1.57
CA ARG A 196 13.46 10.25 2.38
C ARG A 196 14.60 9.78 1.49
N PRO A 197 15.87 9.99 1.85
CA PRO A 197 17.01 9.62 1.02
C PRO A 197 17.06 8.14 0.60
N ASP A 198 16.58 7.25 1.47
CA ASP A 198 16.51 5.80 1.28
C ASP A 198 15.19 5.31 0.65
N ALA A 199 14.20 6.20 0.47
CA ALA A 199 12.93 5.82 -0.11
C ALA A 199 13.09 5.64 -1.63
N PRO A 200 12.75 4.47 -2.19
CA PRO A 200 12.81 4.25 -3.62
C PRO A 200 11.75 5.09 -4.33
N TYR A 201 12.08 5.59 -5.51
CA TYR A 201 11.12 6.32 -6.34
C TYR A 201 10.14 5.36 -7.01
N PRO A 202 8.88 5.79 -7.24
CA PRO A 202 7.97 5.10 -8.15
C PRO A 202 8.49 5.10 -9.59
N HIS A 203 7.90 4.28 -10.45
CA HIS A 203 8.23 4.19 -11.87
C HIS A 203 8.02 5.55 -12.56
N GLU A 204 8.91 5.89 -13.49
CA GLU A 204 8.91 7.18 -14.18
C GLU A 204 7.59 7.44 -14.92
N ASP A 205 7.07 6.44 -15.64
CA ASP A 205 5.76 6.54 -16.31
C ASP A 205 4.61 6.85 -15.35
N ALA A 206 4.65 6.28 -14.13
CA ALA A 206 3.63 6.50 -13.12
C ALA A 206 3.70 7.93 -12.58
N LEU A 207 4.90 8.39 -12.25
CA LEU A 207 5.13 9.75 -11.78
C LEU A 207 4.76 10.78 -12.85
N THR A 208 5.16 10.55 -14.09
CA THR A 208 4.86 11.43 -15.22
C THR A 208 3.36 11.56 -15.41
N TRP A 209 2.63 10.44 -15.41
CA TRP A 209 1.18 10.46 -15.51
C TRP A 209 0.53 11.24 -14.35
N ARG A 210 0.91 10.95 -13.11
CA ARG A 210 0.32 11.60 -11.92
C ARG A 210 0.65 13.09 -11.87
N TYR A 211 1.87 13.47 -12.21
CA TYR A 211 2.30 14.87 -12.24
C TYR A 211 1.57 15.67 -13.32
N GLN A 212 1.29 15.08 -14.49
CA GLN A 212 0.46 15.71 -15.51
C GLN A 212 -0.96 15.99 -14.99
N GLN A 213 -1.60 15.04 -14.29
CA GLN A 213 -2.93 15.27 -13.70
C GLN A 213 -2.91 16.43 -12.70
N PHE A 214 -1.93 16.44 -11.79
CA PHE A 214 -1.75 17.51 -10.81
C PHE A 214 -1.60 18.89 -11.48
N ARG A 215 -0.79 18.98 -12.54
CA ARG A 215 -0.58 20.23 -13.29
C ARG A 215 -1.85 20.73 -13.96
N HIS A 216 -2.65 19.85 -14.55
CA HIS A 216 -3.92 20.22 -15.17
C HIS A 216 -4.94 20.72 -14.15
N GLU A 217 -5.05 20.06 -13.00
CA GLU A 217 -5.95 20.47 -11.91
C GLU A 217 -5.55 21.83 -11.33
N ALA A 218 -4.25 22.04 -11.05
CA ALA A 218 -3.74 23.31 -10.53
C ALA A 218 -4.00 24.49 -11.47
N GLN A 219 -3.93 24.28 -12.79
CA GLN A 219 -4.23 25.30 -13.80
C GLN A 219 -5.73 25.63 -13.84
N SER A 220 -6.61 24.63 -13.76
CA SER A 220 -8.07 24.83 -13.76
C SER A 220 -8.57 25.62 -12.53
N VAL A 221 -7.91 25.45 -11.38
CA VAL A 221 -8.25 26.17 -10.14
C VAL A 221 -7.76 27.62 -10.19
N ALA A 222 -6.61 27.90 -10.82
CA ALA A 222 -6.11 29.26 -10.99
C ALA A 222 -7.01 30.13 -11.89
N GLU A 223 -7.77 29.52 -12.80
CA GLU A 223 -8.69 30.20 -13.71
C GLU A 223 -10.09 30.46 -13.12
N THR A 224 -10.42 29.88 -11.96
CA THR A 224 -11.71 30.08 -11.28
C THR A 224 -11.51 30.99 -10.07
N PRO A 225 -11.87 32.29 -10.11
CA PRO A 225 -11.73 33.17 -8.96
C PRO A 225 -12.67 32.71 -7.83
N CYS A 226 -12.14 32.68 -6.61
CA CYS A 226 -12.94 32.46 -5.40
C CYS A 226 -14.03 33.54 -5.32
N PRO A 227 -15.32 33.21 -5.16
CA PRO A 227 -16.34 34.23 -4.97
C PRO A 227 -16.04 34.96 -3.67
N ALA A 228 -15.81 36.27 -3.76
CA ALA A 228 -15.63 37.12 -2.60
C ALA A 228 -16.89 37.04 -1.73
N VAL A 229 -16.78 36.36 -0.58
CA VAL A 229 -17.82 36.39 0.45
C VAL A 229 -17.83 37.81 0.99
N SER A 230 -18.81 38.60 0.55
CA SER A 230 -19.09 39.91 1.13
C SER A 230 -19.81 39.68 2.46
N LEU A 231 -19.22 40.18 3.55
CA LEU A 231 -19.83 40.25 4.88
C LEU A 231 -20.94 41.31 4.92
#